data_AF-A0A9Q9NAI1-F1
#
_entry.id   AF-A0A9Q9NAI1-F1
#
_cell.length_a   1.000
_cell.length_b   1.000
_cell.length_c   1.000
_cell.angle_alpha   90.00
_cell.angle_beta   90.00
_cell.angle_gamma   90.00
#
_symmetry.space_group_name_H-M   'P 1'
#
loop_
_entity.id
_entity.type
_entity.pdbx_description
1 polymer ?
#
loop_
_entity_poly.entity_id
_entity_poly.type
_entity_poly.pdbx_seq_one_letter_code
_entity_poly.pdbx_strand_id
1 'polypeptide(L)'
;METYEAPQHNNYPLEPSDDEKLMAVLIYATSFFTTIIGPLIIWLLKRDDSKFVDTTGKNYLNFILSYTIWGIIGTILLFVLIGFVVLAVLAVLAFVFQIVALIKAYQGEDYLPPLSIRFFK
;
A
#
# COMPACT_ATOMS: atom_id res chain seq x y z
N MET A 1 -43.56 -10.62 -20.99
CA MET A 1 -42.42 -11.46 -20.59
C MET A 1 -41.23 -10.53 -20.54
N GLU A 2 -40.90 -10.04 -19.35
CA GLU A 2 -39.72 -9.18 -19.15
C GLU A 2 -38.49 -10.06 -19.34
N THR A 3 -37.62 -9.66 -20.27
CA THR A 3 -36.32 -10.30 -20.47
C THR A 3 -35.50 -10.07 -19.21
N TYR A 4 -35.19 -11.14 -18.49
CA TYR A 4 -34.26 -11.10 -17.38
C TYR A 4 -32.88 -10.69 -17.93
N GLU A 5 -32.48 -9.45 -17.75
CA GLU A 5 -31.11 -9.03 -18.03
C GLU A 5 -30.23 -9.56 -16.89
N ALA A 6 -29.36 -10.52 -17.21
CA ALA A 6 -28.38 -11.02 -16.25
C ALA A 6 -27.52 -9.83 -15.76
N PRO A 7 -27.21 -9.74 -14.45
CA PRO A 7 -26.36 -8.67 -13.94
C PRO A 7 -25.03 -8.70 -14.70
N GLN A 8 -24.64 -7.55 -15.25
CA GLN A 8 -23.38 -7.35 -15.95
C GLN A 8 -22.23 -7.87 -15.07
N HIS A 9 -21.73 -9.06 -15.37
CA HIS A 9 -20.56 -9.59 -14.69
C HIS A 9 -19.40 -8.70 -15.13
N ASN A 10 -18.96 -7.83 -14.22
CA ASN A 10 -17.82 -6.95 -14.45
C ASN A 10 -16.66 -7.79 -15.03
N ASN A 11 -16.35 -7.58 -16.31
CA ASN A 11 -15.26 -8.26 -17.02
C ASN A 11 -13.91 -7.65 -16.60
N TYR A 12 -13.57 -7.75 -15.31
CA TYR A 12 -12.18 -7.59 -14.90
C TYR A 12 -11.44 -8.88 -15.23
N PRO A 13 -10.23 -8.83 -15.81
CA PRO A 13 -9.40 -10.01 -15.86
C PRO A 13 -9.20 -10.52 -14.42
N LEU A 14 -9.31 -11.84 -14.23
CA LEU A 14 -9.16 -12.48 -12.91
C LEU A 14 -7.78 -12.22 -12.28
N GLU A 15 -6.81 -11.79 -13.08
CA GLU A 15 -5.49 -11.32 -12.66
C GLU A 15 -5.19 -9.93 -13.26
N PRO A 16 -4.49 -9.04 -12.51
CA PRO A 16 -3.95 -7.81 -13.06
C PRO A 16 -2.96 -8.07 -14.21
N SER A 17 -2.93 -7.19 -15.20
CA SER A 17 -1.94 -7.19 -16.29
C SER A 17 -0.52 -6.98 -15.78
N ASP A 18 0.49 -7.43 -16.53
CA ASP A 18 1.91 -7.25 -16.20
C ASP A 18 2.27 -5.77 -16.03
N ASP A 19 1.67 -4.87 -16.83
CA ASP A 19 1.85 -3.42 -16.69
C ASP A 19 1.29 -2.90 -15.36
N GLU A 20 0.14 -3.42 -14.92
CA GLU A 20 -0.48 -3.01 -13.65
C GLU A 20 0.34 -3.52 -12.46
N LYS A 21 0.81 -4.77 -12.53
CA LYS A 21 1.75 -5.36 -11.56
C LYS A 21 3.04 -4.55 -11.49
N LEU A 22 3.59 -4.14 -12.63
CA LEU A 22 4.78 -3.29 -12.67
C LEU A 22 4.55 -1.94 -11.98
N MET A 23 3.45 -1.25 -12.27
CA MET A 23 3.13 0.03 -11.62
C MET A 23 2.95 -0.12 -10.11
N ALA A 24 2.27 -1.18 -9.68
CA ALA A 24 2.10 -1.53 -8.27
C ALA A 24 3.45 -1.81 -7.58
N VAL A 25 4.36 -2.54 -8.24
CA VAL A 25 5.73 -2.77 -7.73
C VAL A 25 6.51 -1.46 -7.67
N LEU A 26 6.39 -0.58 -8.67
CA LEU A 26 7.10 0.70 -8.69
C LEU A 26 6.66 1.63 -7.56
N ILE A 27 5.40 1.56 -7.10
CA ILE A 27 4.94 2.27 -5.89
C ILE A 27 5.79 1.87 -4.69
N TYR A 28 6.01 0.57 -4.44
CA TYR A 28 6.82 0.13 -3.31
C TYR A 28 8.33 0.28 -3.55
N ALA A 29 8.82 0.12 -4.79
CA ALA A 29 10.24 0.22 -5.11
C ALA A 29 10.76 1.67 -5.03
N THR A 30 10.00 2.63 -5.57
CA THR A 30 10.39 4.06 -5.54
C THR A 30 10.27 4.67 -4.14
N SER A 31 9.46 4.05 -3.26
CA SER A 31 9.33 4.42 -1.85
C SER A 31 10.66 4.36 -1.11
N PHE A 32 11.56 3.41 -1.44
CA PHE A 32 12.87 3.30 -0.78
C PHE A 32 13.74 4.56 -0.90
N PHE A 33 13.53 5.36 -1.95
CA PHE A 33 14.34 6.55 -2.22
C PHE A 33 13.59 7.85 -1.97
N THR A 34 12.26 7.85 -2.17
CA THR A 34 11.47 9.10 -2.16
C THR A 34 10.38 9.13 -1.11
N THR A 35 10.02 7.98 -0.52
CA THR A 35 9.01 7.72 0.53
C THR A 35 7.59 8.22 0.28
N ILE A 36 7.37 9.35 -0.39
CA ILE A 36 6.06 9.94 -0.64
C ILE A 36 5.95 10.31 -2.11
N ILE A 37 6.88 11.10 -2.64
CA ILE A 37 6.72 11.74 -3.95
C ILE A 37 6.67 10.74 -5.11
N GLY A 38 7.62 9.81 -5.21
CA GLY A 38 7.66 8.81 -6.28
C GLY A 38 6.41 7.91 -6.30
N PRO A 39 6.08 7.24 -5.18
CA PRO A 39 4.89 6.40 -5.08
C PRO A 39 3.60 7.16 -5.38
N LEU A 40 3.47 8.42 -4.91
CA LEU A 40 2.29 9.24 -5.10
C LEU A 40 2.10 9.64 -6.56
N ILE A 41 3.18 10.02 -7.26
CA ILE A 41 3.12 10.32 -8.70
C ILE A 41 2.64 9.10 -9.48
N ILE A 42 3.23 7.92 -9.22
CA ILE A 42 2.87 6.69 -9.93
C ILE A 42 1.40 6.33 -9.67
N TRP A 43 0.97 6.37 -8.41
CA TRP A 43 -0.43 6.11 -8.06
C TRP A 43 -1.38 7.10 -8.73
N LEU A 44 -1.11 8.41 -8.65
CA LEU A 44 -1.98 9.42 -9.26
C LEU A 44 -2.08 9.29 -10.78
N LEU A 45 -1.01 8.86 -11.46
CA LEU A 45 -1.03 8.65 -12.92
C LEU A 45 -1.82 7.42 -13.35
N LYS A 46 -1.93 6.40 -12.50
CA LYS A 46 -2.51 5.10 -12.86
C LYS A 46 -3.77 4.69 -12.12
N ARG A 47 -4.17 5.44 -11.10
CA ARG A 47 -5.35 5.13 -10.28
C ARG A 47 -6.67 5.13 -11.05
N ASP A 48 -6.80 5.98 -12.07
CA ASP A 48 -8.05 6.07 -12.86
C ASP A 48 -8.10 4.98 -13.94
N ASP A 49 -6.94 4.46 -14.35
CA ASP A 49 -6.79 3.42 -15.36
C ASP A 49 -6.93 2.00 -14.78
N SER A 50 -6.49 1.79 -13.54
CA SER A 50 -6.40 0.46 -12.92
C SER A 50 -6.90 0.45 -11.49
N LYS A 51 -7.93 -0.38 -11.24
CA LYS A 51 -8.43 -0.63 -9.88
C LYS A 51 -7.40 -1.31 -8.98
N PHE A 52 -6.57 -2.19 -9.53
CA PHE A 52 -5.51 -2.86 -8.78
C PHE A 52 -4.44 -1.85 -8.32
N VAL A 53 -4.01 -0.96 -9.22
CA VAL A 53 -3.06 0.11 -8.88
C VAL A 53 -3.68 1.12 -7.92
N ASP A 54 -4.97 1.45 -8.06
CA ASP A 54 -5.67 2.32 -7.11
C ASP A 54 -5.71 1.71 -5.70
N THR A 55 -6.12 0.44 -5.58
CA THR A 55 -6.12 -0.30 -4.30
C THR A 55 -4.71 -0.39 -3.71
N THR A 56 -3.71 -0.72 -4.53
CA THR A 56 -2.32 -0.81 -4.10
C THR A 56 -1.81 0.53 -3.57
N GLY A 57 -2.05 1.63 -4.29
CA GLY A 57 -1.62 2.95 -3.84
C GLY A 57 -2.35 3.42 -2.59
N LYS A 58 -3.64 3.12 -2.45
CA LYS A 58 -4.38 3.36 -1.19
C LYS A 58 -3.80 2.55 -0.03
N ASN A 59 -3.47 1.28 -0.23
CA ASN A 59 -2.84 0.43 0.78
C ASN A 59 -1.46 0.98 1.17
N TYR A 60 -0.67 1.41 0.19
CA TYR A 60 0.61 2.07 0.42
C TYR A 60 0.47 3.36 1.25
N LEU A 61 -0.48 4.23 0.91
CA LEU A 61 -0.75 5.46 1.66
C LEU A 61 -1.22 5.19 3.07
N ASN A 62 -2.11 4.20 3.25
CA ASN A 62 -2.55 3.74 4.55
C ASN A 62 -1.36 3.25 5.40
N PHE A 63 -0.44 2.49 4.80
CA PHE A 63 0.77 2.02 5.45
C PHE A 63 1.70 3.16 5.89
N ILE A 64 2.12 4.03 4.96
CA ILE A 64 3.08 5.09 5.27
C ILE A 64 2.53 6.09 6.30
N LEU A 65 1.26 6.45 6.20
CA LEU A 65 0.61 7.33 7.18
C LEU A 65 0.55 6.69 8.56
N SER A 66 0.15 5.42 8.64
CA SER A 66 0.04 4.72 9.92
C SER A 66 1.40 4.56 10.60
N TYR A 67 2.42 4.14 9.85
CA TYR A 67 3.77 3.98 10.39
C TYR A 67 4.42 5.32 10.76
N THR A 68 4.06 6.40 10.06
CA THR A 68 4.46 7.76 10.46
C THR A 68 3.82 8.14 11.81
N ILE A 69 2.52 7.88 12.00
CA ILE A 69 1.83 8.14 13.27
C ILE A 69 2.44 7.31 14.41
N TRP A 70 2.70 6.01 14.18
CA TRP A 70 3.36 5.16 15.15
C TRP A 70 4.78 5.65 15.49
N GLY A 71 5.51 6.16 14.50
CA GLY A 71 6.82 6.77 14.69
C GLY A 71 6.77 8.04 15.54
N ILE A 72 5.77 8.91 15.34
CA ILE A 72 5.56 10.10 16.17
C ILE A 72 5.27 9.69 17.63
N ILE A 73 4.38 8.72 17.84
CA ILE A 73 4.08 8.19 19.19
C ILE A 73 5.35 7.61 19.83
N GLY A 74 6.10 6.78 19.09
CA GLY A 74 7.36 6.20 19.56
C GLY A 74 8.41 7.26 19.92
N THR A 75 8.45 8.37 19.18
CA THR A 75 9.33 9.51 19.45
C THR A 75 8.95 10.22 20.75
N ILE A 76 7.66 10.41 21.02
CA ILE A 76 7.19 10.96 22.31
C ILE A 76 7.54 10.01 23.46
N LEU A 77 7.47 8.69 23.24
CA LEU A 77 7.87 7.69 24.23
C LEU A 77 9.38 7.70 24.56
N LEU A 78 10.22 8.39 23.77
CA LEU A 78 11.64 8.58 24.11
C LEU A 78 11.82 9.36 25.41
N PHE A 79 10.90 10.26 25.75
CA PHE A 79 10.93 10.99 27.03
C PHE A 79 10.76 10.07 28.25
N VAL A 80 10.27 8.84 28.03
CA VAL A 80 10.07 7.79 29.06
C VAL A 80 11.13 6.68 28.93
N LEU A 81 12.22 6.90 28.17
CA LEU A 81 13.34 5.97 27.91
C LEU A 81 13.00 4.65 27.17
N ILE A 82 11.72 4.32 26.98
CA ILE A 82 11.28 3.08 26.27
C ILE A 82 11.20 3.29 24.75
N GLY A 83 11.12 4.54 24.28
CA GLY A 83 10.94 4.85 22.85
C GLY A 83 12.00 4.27 21.92
N PHE A 84 13.25 4.07 22.38
CA PHE A 84 14.33 3.54 21.53
C PHE A 84 14.03 2.12 21.04
N VAL A 85 13.56 1.25 21.93
CA VAL A 85 13.21 -0.13 21.59
C VAL A 85 11.98 -0.16 20.68
N VAL A 86 10.98 0.67 20.97
CA VAL A 86 9.75 0.76 20.18
C VAL A 86 10.04 1.21 18.74
N LEU A 87 10.85 2.27 18.57
CA LEU A 87 11.22 2.79 17.25
C LEU A 87 12.07 1.78 16.47
N ALA A 88 13.00 1.07 17.13
CA ALA A 88 13.81 0.04 16.47
C ALA A 88 12.94 -1.12 15.94
N VAL A 89 12.00 -1.62 16.77
CA VAL A 89 11.05 -2.68 16.35
C VAL A 89 10.16 -2.18 15.22
N LEU A 90 9.63 -0.96 15.33
CA LEU A 90 8.77 -0.38 14.30
C LEU A 90 9.50 -0.22 12.96
N ALA A 91 10.76 0.21 12.97
CA ALA A 91 11.58 0.33 11.77
C ALA A 91 11.79 -1.03 11.07
N VAL A 92 12.09 -2.08 11.84
CA VAL A 92 12.24 -3.44 11.29
C VAL A 92 10.91 -3.93 10.70
N LEU A 93 9.80 -3.74 11.40
CA LEU A 93 8.47 -4.12 10.89
C LEU A 93 8.11 -3.37 9.61
N ALA A 94 8.35 -2.06 9.57
CA ALA A 94 8.09 -1.23 8.39
C ALA A 94 8.89 -1.76 7.19
N PHE A 95 10.18 -2.03 7.37
CA PHE A 95 11.05 -2.52 6.31
C PHE A 95 10.62 -3.91 5.81
N VAL A 96 10.33 -4.84 6.72
CA VAL A 96 9.86 -6.19 6.35
C VAL A 96 8.54 -6.13 5.60
N PHE A 97 7.56 -5.36 6.09
CA PHE A 97 6.27 -5.28 5.42
C PHE A 97 6.31 -4.52 4.10
N GLN A 98 7.21 -3.55 3.94
CA GLN A 98 7.47 -2.91 2.64
C GLN A 98 7.92 -3.94 1.60
N ILE A 99 8.85 -4.84 1.97
CA ILE A 99 9.34 -5.90 1.08
C ILE A 99 8.21 -6.91 0.77
N VAL A 100 7.46 -7.34 1.78
CA VAL A 100 6.32 -8.25 1.58
C VAL A 100 5.29 -7.63 0.66
N ALA A 101 4.96 -6.35 0.85
CA ALA A 101 4.02 -5.64 0.01
C ALA A 101 4.50 -5.53 -1.45
N LEU A 102 5.81 -5.30 -1.66
CA LEU A 102 6.42 -5.30 -2.98
C LEU A 102 6.30 -6.68 -3.67
N ILE A 103 6.59 -7.76 -2.94
CA ILE A 103 6.47 -9.13 -3.48
C ILE A 103 5.00 -9.45 -3.80
N LYS A 104 4.06 -9.04 -2.93
CA LYS A 104 2.62 -9.24 -3.15
C LYS A 104 2.11 -8.45 -4.35
N ALA A 105 2.56 -7.21 -4.52
CA ALA A 105 2.26 -6.41 -5.71
C ALA A 105 2.75 -7.08 -7.00
N TYR A 106 3.94 -7.69 -6.97
CA TYR A 106 4.47 -8.47 -8.11
C TYR A 106 3.61 -9.71 -8.42
N GLN A 107 3.03 -10.34 -7.40
CA GLN A 107 2.10 -11.47 -7.56
C GLN A 107 0.71 -11.04 -8.04
N GLY A 108 0.41 -9.74 -8.12
CA GLY A 108 -0.94 -9.25 -8.39
C GLY A 108 -1.89 -9.40 -7.21
N GLU A 109 -1.36 -9.58 -5.99
CA GLU A 109 -2.16 -9.72 -4.78
C GLU A 109 -2.24 -8.40 -4.02
N ASP A 110 -3.46 -8.06 -3.60
CA ASP A 110 -3.68 -6.92 -2.70
C ASP A 110 -3.16 -7.25 -1.30
N TYR A 111 -2.28 -6.39 -0.78
CA TYR A 111 -1.75 -6.53 0.57
C TYR A 111 -1.80 -5.19 1.31
N LEU A 112 -2.46 -5.20 2.47
CA LEU A 112 -2.39 -4.11 3.43
C LEU A 112 -1.47 -4.53 4.57
N PRO A 113 -0.31 -3.87 4.75
CA PRO A 113 0.58 -4.17 5.87
C PRO A 113 -0.14 -4.13 7.23
N PRO A 114 0.15 -5.08 8.14
CA PRO A 114 -0.34 -5.03 9.51
C PRO A 114 -0.04 -3.69 10.19
N LEU A 115 -0.84 -3.33 11.20
CA LEU A 115 -0.76 -2.04 11.91
C LEU A 115 -1.07 -0.80 11.03
N SER A 116 -1.52 -1.01 9.79
CA SER A 116 -2.02 0.07 8.92
C SER A 116 -3.50 0.34 9.18
N ILE A 117 -3.79 1.60 9.48
CA ILE A 117 -5.14 2.17 9.59
C ILE A 117 -5.65 2.47 8.17
N ARG A 118 -6.88 2.06 7.87
CA ARG A 118 -7.52 2.28 6.57
C ARG A 118 -8.13 3.68 6.48
N PHE A 119 -7.33 4.66 6.12
CA PHE A 119 -7.79 6.02 5.81
C PHE A 119 -8.55 6.07 4.48
N PHE A 120 -8.02 5.36 3.48
CA PHE A 120 -8.60 5.23 2.16
C PHE A 120 -9.13 3.81 1.96
N LYS A 121 -10.35 3.69 1.39
CA LYS A 121 -11.02 2.43 1.06
C LYS A 121 -11.11 2.21 -0.45
#